data_AF-A0A2N7QA82-F1
#
_entry.id   AF-A0A2N7QA82-F1
#
_cell.length_a   1.000
_cell.length_b   1.000
_cell.length_c   1.000
_cell.angle_alpha   90.00
_cell.angle_beta   90.00
_cell.angle_gamma   90.00
#
_symmetry.space_group_name_H-M   'P 1'
#
loop_
_entity.id
_entity.type
_entity.pdbx_description
1 polymer ?
#
loop_
_entity_poly.entity_id
_entity_poly.type
_entity_poly.pdbx_seq_one_letter_code
_entity_poly.pdbx_strand_id
1 'polypeptide(L)'
;MKKYYVGTAGWSYEDWEGIVYPPIKGRGFHPLEYLAHFIDLVEINSTFYRPASPAMAYSWLRRVQAYAEFLFTVKLLQVFTHQRQDFSQKDVDDFKRGIAPLAAKQRLAAILIQFPWSFANTAENQEHLEKLFSLFGEFPLALEVRHSSWDLPEFYNFLKEYRVAFCN
;
A
#
# COMPACT_ATOMS: atom_id res chain seq x y z
N MET A 1 -17.77 -3.18 -18.48
CA MET A 1 -16.52 -2.49 -18.87
C MET A 1 -15.52 -2.62 -17.73
N LYS A 2 -14.23 -2.73 -18.02
CA LYS A 2 -13.18 -2.72 -16.98
C LYS A 2 -13.04 -1.29 -16.45
N LYS A 3 -12.98 -1.12 -15.13
CA LYS A 3 -12.68 0.17 -14.47
C LYS A 3 -11.19 0.21 -14.16
N TYR A 4 -10.54 1.31 -14.51
CA TYR A 4 -9.13 1.57 -14.22
C TYR A 4 -9.06 2.69 -13.20
N TYR A 5 -8.08 2.62 -12.30
CA TYR A 5 -7.81 3.65 -11.32
C TYR A 5 -6.37 4.13 -11.52
N VAL A 6 -6.19 5.44 -11.61
CA VAL A 6 -4.89 6.08 -11.82
C VAL A 6 -4.56 6.95 -10.62
N GLY A 7 -3.30 6.92 -10.19
CA GLY A 7 -2.88 7.58 -8.96
C GLY A 7 -1.38 7.77 -8.86
N THR A 8 -0.97 8.37 -7.75
CA THR A 8 0.45 8.63 -7.46
C THR A 8 0.91 7.85 -6.25
N ALA A 9 2.19 7.49 -6.24
CA ALA A 9 2.83 6.97 -5.05
C ALA A 9 3.14 8.15 -4.11
N GLY A 10 2.30 8.39 -3.11
CA GLY A 10 2.41 9.53 -2.20
C GLY A 10 1.88 10.86 -2.76
N TRP A 11 1.95 11.90 -1.92
CA TRP A 11 1.42 13.25 -2.21
C TRP A 11 2.19 14.39 -1.52
N SER A 12 3.30 14.12 -0.83
CA SER A 12 3.99 15.13 -0.02
C SER A 12 5.44 15.25 -0.48
N TYR A 13 5.66 16.01 -1.56
CA TYR A 13 6.95 16.18 -2.21
C TYR A 13 7.23 17.68 -2.39
N GLU A 14 8.40 18.14 -1.93
CA GLU A 14 8.82 19.55 -2.11
C GLU A 14 9.00 19.90 -3.58
N ASP A 15 9.52 18.97 -4.38
CA ASP A 15 9.73 19.16 -5.82
C ASP A 15 8.42 19.32 -6.62
N TRP A 16 7.25 19.11 -6.00
CA TRP A 16 5.95 19.30 -6.64
C TRP A 16 5.42 20.73 -6.48
N GLU A 17 6.03 21.52 -5.61
CA GLU A 17 5.62 22.89 -5.34
C GLU A 17 5.84 23.80 -6.55
N GLY A 18 4.77 24.47 -7.00
CA GLY A 18 4.80 25.31 -8.20
C GLY A 18 4.75 24.53 -9.53
N ILE A 19 4.75 23.20 -9.50
CA ILE A 19 4.65 22.33 -10.68
C ILE A 19 3.31 21.59 -10.70
N VAL A 20 3.10 20.72 -9.71
CA VAL A 20 1.84 20.00 -9.50
C VAL A 20 0.93 20.81 -8.57
N TYR A 21 1.52 21.42 -7.54
CA TYR A 21 0.79 22.25 -6.59
C TYR A 21 0.87 23.73 -6.97
N PRO A 22 -0.21 24.49 -6.72
CA PRO A 22 -0.22 25.90 -7.06
C PRO A 22 0.86 26.67 -6.27
N PRO A 23 1.56 27.62 -6.90
CA PRO A 23 2.60 28.41 -6.24
C PRO A 23 2.04 29.29 -5.11
N ILE A 24 0.76 29.67 -5.20
CA ILE A 24 0.03 30.39 -4.15
C ILE A 24 -1.07 29.47 -3.63
N LYS A 25 -0.96 29.11 -2.36
CA LYS A 25 -1.90 28.21 -1.68
C LYS A 25 -2.96 29.00 -0.94
N GLY A 26 -4.22 28.68 -1.19
CA GLY A 26 -5.32 29.20 -0.40
C GLY A 26 -5.26 28.74 1.07
N ARG A 27 -5.92 29.47 1.96
CA ARG A 27 -6.08 29.06 3.36
C ARG A 27 -6.72 27.68 3.41
N GLY A 28 -6.08 26.75 4.12
CA GLY A 28 -6.59 25.37 4.28
C GLY A 28 -6.19 24.40 3.18
N PHE A 29 -5.32 24.79 2.24
CA PHE A 29 -4.77 23.89 1.23
C PHE A 29 -4.17 22.63 1.86
N HIS A 30 -4.53 21.46 1.31
CA HIS A 30 -3.96 20.18 1.68
C HIS A 30 -3.65 19.38 0.40
N PRO A 31 -2.40 18.90 0.19
CA PRO A 31 -2.00 18.23 -1.04
C PRO A 31 -2.87 17.02 -1.40
N LEU A 32 -3.18 16.16 -0.43
CA LEU A 32 -4.05 14.99 -0.67
C LEU A 32 -5.45 15.37 -1.17
N GLU A 33 -6.06 16.41 -0.59
CA GLU A 33 -7.38 16.88 -0.98
C GLU A 33 -7.33 17.52 -2.37
N TYR A 34 -6.26 18.27 -2.66
CA TYR A 34 -6.01 18.83 -3.97
C TYR A 34 -5.88 17.75 -5.04
N LEU A 35 -5.03 16.74 -4.83
CA LEU A 35 -4.85 15.64 -5.79
C LEU A 35 -6.13 14.84 -6.04
N ALA A 36 -6.98 14.66 -5.03
CA ALA A 36 -8.22 13.90 -5.18
C ALA A 36 -9.20 14.48 -6.23
N HIS A 37 -8.98 15.72 -6.70
CA HIS A 37 -9.72 16.28 -7.84
C HIS A 37 -9.31 15.68 -9.20
N PHE A 38 -8.13 15.06 -9.29
CA PHE A 38 -7.47 14.70 -10.56
C PHE A 38 -7.15 13.21 -10.69
N ILE A 39 -7.04 12.49 -9.58
CA ILE A 39 -6.65 11.08 -9.53
C ILE A 39 -7.61 10.26 -8.68
N ASP A 40 -7.66 8.97 -8.92
CA ASP A 40 -8.60 8.05 -8.29
C ASP A 40 -8.08 7.45 -6.98
N LEU A 41 -6.75 7.37 -6.83
CA LEU A 41 -6.12 6.83 -5.63
C LEU A 41 -4.75 7.44 -5.34
N VAL A 42 -4.26 7.20 -4.14
CA VAL A 42 -2.85 7.39 -3.79
C VAL A 42 -2.31 6.17 -3.04
N GLU A 43 -1.03 5.90 -3.21
CA GLU A 43 -0.31 4.98 -2.33
C GLU A 43 0.23 5.69 -1.10
N ILE A 44 -0.10 5.15 0.08
CA ILE A 44 0.45 5.59 1.35
C ILE A 44 1.79 4.87 1.56
N ASN A 45 2.87 5.63 1.40
CA ASN A 45 4.23 5.12 1.58
C ASN A 45 4.79 5.33 2.99
N SER A 46 4.22 6.24 3.78
CA SER A 46 4.68 6.47 5.16
C SER A 46 4.57 5.22 6.05
N THR A 47 3.62 4.34 5.74
CA THR A 47 3.39 3.07 6.46
C THR A 47 4.55 2.08 6.32
N PHE A 48 5.37 2.22 5.27
CA PHE A 48 6.59 1.45 5.10
C PHE A 48 7.57 1.66 6.26
N TYR A 49 7.62 2.87 6.81
CA TYR A 49 8.56 3.21 7.88
C TYR A 49 8.00 2.99 9.27
N ARG A 50 6.71 3.30 9.47
CA ARG A 50 6.01 3.16 10.76
C ARG A 50 4.53 2.85 10.53
N PRO A 51 3.89 1.99 11.35
CA PRO A 51 2.47 1.73 11.21
C PRO A 51 1.67 3.03 11.36
N ALA A 52 0.61 3.18 10.57
CA ALA A 52 -0.34 4.27 10.75
C ALA A 52 -1.10 4.09 12.07
N SER A 53 -1.61 5.19 12.63
CA SER A 53 -2.64 5.09 13.67
C SER A 53 -4.04 5.14 13.05
N PRO A 54 -5.08 4.59 13.72
CA PRO A 54 -6.45 4.76 13.27
C PRO A 54 -6.85 6.23 13.06
N ALA A 55 -6.35 7.13 13.92
CA ALA A 55 -6.61 8.57 13.82
C ALA A 55 -6.03 9.18 12.53
N MET A 56 -4.84 8.73 12.11
CA MET A 56 -4.25 9.13 10.82
C MET A 56 -5.10 8.63 9.64
N ALA A 57 -5.51 7.36 9.66
CA ALA A 57 -6.37 6.79 8.63
C ALA A 57 -7.71 7.53 8.51
N TYR A 58 -8.36 7.84 9.64
CA TYR A 58 -9.56 8.70 9.63
C TYR A 58 -9.28 10.12 9.13
N SER A 59 -8.10 10.66 9.40
CA SER A 59 -7.71 11.97 8.87
C SER A 59 -7.61 11.95 7.34
N TRP A 60 -6.97 10.94 6.76
CA TRP A 60 -6.91 10.78 5.30
C TRP A 60 -8.30 10.64 4.69
N LEU A 61 -9.17 9.80 5.28
CA LEU A 61 -10.56 9.65 4.85
C LEU A 61 -11.33 10.98 4.85
N ARG A 62 -11.19 11.78 5.92
CA ARG A 62 -11.84 13.09 5.99
C ARG A 62 -11.35 14.05 4.91
N ARG A 63 -10.05 14.04 4.57
CA ARG A 63 -9.48 14.89 3.52
C ARG A 63 -10.07 14.62 2.14
N VAL A 64 -10.48 13.38 1.88
CA VAL A 64 -11.04 12.97 0.59
C VAL A 64 -12.53 12.64 0.66
N GLN A 65 -13.24 13.11 1.69
CA GLN A 65 -14.64 12.72 1.92
C GLN A 65 -15.59 13.18 0.81
N ALA A 66 -15.26 14.27 0.11
CA ALA A 66 -16.02 14.73 -1.07
C ALA A 66 -15.88 13.78 -2.28
N TYR A 67 -14.88 12.90 -2.27
CA TYR A 67 -14.58 11.94 -3.33
C TYR A 67 -14.94 10.53 -2.82
N ALA A 68 -16.21 10.17 -2.97
CA ALA A 68 -16.75 8.93 -2.40
C ALA A 68 -16.01 7.66 -2.88
N GLU A 69 -15.50 7.67 -4.12
CA GLU A 69 -14.81 6.54 -4.74
C GLU A 69 -13.27 6.57 -4.60
N PHE A 70 -12.68 7.60 -3.98
CA PHE A 70 -11.23 7.76 -3.96
C PHE A 70 -10.54 6.69 -3.10
N LEU A 71 -9.63 5.91 -3.65
CA LEU A 71 -9.04 4.76 -2.96
C LEU A 71 -7.66 5.07 -2.37
N PHE A 72 -7.20 4.19 -1.49
CA PHE A 72 -5.85 4.19 -0.95
C PHE A 72 -5.24 2.81 -1.15
N THR A 73 -4.00 2.75 -1.63
CA THR A 73 -3.13 1.59 -1.37
C THR A 73 -2.22 1.91 -0.19
N VAL A 74 -1.76 0.89 0.52
CA VAL A 74 -0.83 1.06 1.65
C VAL A 74 0.38 0.17 1.46
N LYS A 75 1.57 0.73 1.60
CA LYS A 75 2.79 -0.07 1.55
C LYS A 75 2.99 -0.80 2.89
N LEU A 76 3.25 -2.10 2.83
CA LEU A 76 3.46 -2.92 4.02
C LEU A 76 4.71 -2.44 4.77
N LEU A 77 4.66 -2.50 6.11
CA LEU A 77 5.76 -2.08 6.98
C LEU A 77 7.06 -2.85 6.66
N GLN A 78 8.18 -2.14 6.59
CA GLN A 78 9.48 -2.68 6.14
C GLN A 78 10.03 -3.83 6.99
N VAL A 79 9.57 -3.98 8.23
CA VAL A 79 9.97 -5.10 9.09
C VAL A 79 9.57 -6.44 8.44
N PHE A 80 8.43 -6.46 7.73
CA PHE A 80 7.90 -7.66 7.09
C PHE A 80 8.59 -7.99 5.75
N THR A 81 9.13 -6.99 5.04
CA THR A 81 9.62 -7.17 3.66
C THR A 81 11.13 -6.98 3.50
N HIS A 82 11.73 -6.03 4.22
CA HIS A 82 13.15 -5.70 4.06
C HIS A 82 13.99 -6.28 5.20
N GLN A 83 13.55 -6.11 6.45
CA GLN A 83 14.28 -6.63 7.61
C GLN A 83 14.06 -8.13 7.76
N ARG A 84 12.82 -8.61 7.55
CA ARG A 84 12.39 -10.03 7.50
C ARG A 84 12.70 -10.85 8.76
N GLN A 85 13.19 -10.23 9.82
CA GLN A 85 13.57 -10.90 11.07
C GLN A 85 12.83 -10.29 12.25
N ASP A 86 12.45 -11.15 13.19
CA ASP A 86 12.00 -10.79 14.54
C ASP A 86 10.78 -9.85 14.65
N PHE A 87 9.89 -9.83 13.64
CA PHE A 87 8.60 -9.17 13.81
C PHE A 87 7.69 -9.99 14.73
N SER A 88 7.04 -9.30 15.65
CA SER A 88 6.13 -9.86 16.64
C SER A 88 4.68 -9.84 16.16
N GLN A 89 3.81 -10.59 16.85
CA GLN A 89 2.37 -10.48 16.63
C GLN A 89 1.86 -9.04 16.86
N LYS A 90 2.49 -8.31 17.78
CA LYS A 90 2.17 -6.90 18.03
C LYS A 90 2.41 -6.02 16.81
N ASP A 91 3.46 -6.27 16.03
CA ASP A 91 3.73 -5.50 14.80
C ASP A 91 2.63 -5.73 13.75
N VAL A 92 2.17 -6.97 13.63
CA VAL A 92 1.04 -7.34 12.76
C VAL A 92 -0.22 -6.62 13.22
N ASP A 93 -0.55 -6.72 14.51
CA ASP A 93 -1.76 -6.12 15.09
C ASP A 93 -1.76 -4.59 14.97
N ASP A 94 -0.63 -3.95 15.22
CA ASP A 94 -0.48 -2.50 15.10
C ASP A 94 -0.65 -2.03 13.65
N PHE A 95 -0.06 -2.74 12.68
CA PHE A 95 -0.24 -2.43 11.27
C PHE A 95 -1.71 -2.57 10.85
N LYS A 96 -2.34 -3.71 11.17
CA LYS A 96 -3.75 -3.98 10.87
C LYS A 96 -4.67 -2.94 11.48
N ARG A 97 -4.49 -2.64 12.77
CA ARG A 97 -5.25 -1.62 13.49
C ARG A 97 -5.13 -0.25 12.83
N GLY A 98 -3.94 0.11 12.38
CA GLY A 98 -3.68 1.37 11.68
C GLY A 98 -4.51 1.55 10.41
N ILE A 99 -4.63 0.49 9.60
CA ILE A 99 -5.32 0.54 8.30
C ILE A 99 -6.79 0.13 8.36
N ALA A 100 -7.24 -0.43 9.49
CA ALA A 100 -8.62 -0.90 9.67
C ALA A 100 -9.70 0.14 9.27
N PRO A 101 -9.54 1.46 9.55
CA PRO A 101 -10.53 2.45 9.09
C PRO A 101 -10.67 2.52 7.56
N LEU A 102 -9.58 2.35 6.81
CA LEU A 102 -9.62 2.36 5.34
C LEU A 102 -10.37 1.13 4.83
N ALA A 103 -10.06 -0.05 5.38
CA ALA A 103 -10.73 -1.29 5.02
C ALA A 103 -12.23 -1.26 5.38
N ALA A 104 -12.58 -0.84 6.60
CA ALA A 104 -13.96 -0.76 7.07
C ALA A 104 -14.84 0.21 6.25
N LYS A 105 -14.23 1.23 5.64
CA LYS A 105 -14.91 2.17 4.75
C LYS A 105 -14.86 1.76 3.27
N GLN A 106 -14.30 0.60 2.96
CA GLN A 106 -14.10 0.12 1.58
C GLN A 106 -13.26 1.09 0.74
N ARG A 107 -12.27 1.73 1.38
CA ARG A 107 -11.36 2.70 0.77
C ARG A 107 -9.93 2.17 0.66
N LEU A 108 -9.68 0.92 1.09
CA LEU A 108 -8.42 0.22 0.91
C LEU A 108 -8.47 -0.60 -0.39
N ALA A 109 -7.71 -0.18 -1.40
CA ALA A 109 -7.61 -0.88 -2.68
C ALA A 109 -6.73 -2.14 -2.56
N ALA A 110 -5.57 -2.01 -1.93
CA ALA A 110 -4.66 -3.11 -1.64
C ALA A 110 -3.59 -2.74 -0.60
N ILE A 111 -3.04 -3.76 0.06
CA ILE A 111 -1.74 -3.69 0.72
C ILE A 111 -0.67 -4.08 -0.30
N LEU A 112 0.28 -3.19 -0.58
CA LEU A 112 1.45 -3.48 -1.40
C LEU A 112 2.54 -4.14 -0.54
N ILE A 113 2.84 -5.39 -0.86
CA ILE A 113 3.94 -6.17 -0.32
C ILE A 113 5.10 -6.07 -1.32
N GLN A 114 6.02 -5.14 -1.09
CA GLN A 114 7.16 -4.92 -1.99
C GLN A 114 8.46 -5.39 -1.34
N PHE A 115 9.19 -6.26 -2.03
CA PHE A 115 10.48 -6.80 -1.58
C PHE A 115 11.68 -6.19 -2.33
N PRO A 116 12.84 -6.03 -1.65
CA PRO A 116 14.05 -5.57 -2.30
C PRO A 116 14.56 -6.59 -3.33
N TRP A 117 15.47 -6.18 -4.21
CA TRP A 117 16.05 -7.05 -5.24
C TRP A 117 16.73 -8.31 -4.67
N SER A 118 17.28 -8.25 -3.45
CA SER A 118 17.90 -9.39 -2.76
C SER A 118 16.94 -10.52 -2.38
N PHE A 119 15.63 -10.31 -2.53
CA PHE A 119 14.61 -11.33 -2.29
C PHE A 119 14.48 -12.24 -3.51
N ALA A 120 15.39 -13.20 -3.63
CA ALA A 120 15.35 -14.23 -4.68
C ALA A 120 14.36 -15.35 -4.34
N ASN A 121 13.85 -16.03 -5.36
CA ASN A 121 13.03 -17.23 -5.21
C ASN A 121 13.83 -18.38 -4.58
N THR A 122 13.65 -18.59 -3.27
CA THR A 122 14.22 -19.68 -2.47
C THR A 122 13.11 -20.29 -1.63
N ALA A 123 13.29 -21.52 -1.13
CA ALA A 123 12.28 -22.18 -0.27
C ALA A 123 11.93 -21.33 0.97
N GLU A 124 12.94 -20.79 1.66
CA GLU A 124 12.75 -19.89 2.80
C GLU A 124 11.91 -18.65 2.46
N ASN A 125 12.16 -18.03 1.30
CA ASN A 125 11.42 -16.85 0.87
C ASN A 125 9.99 -17.20 0.41
N GLN A 126 9.74 -18.40 -0.13
CA GLN A 126 8.40 -18.89 -0.42
C GLN A 126 7.60 -19.09 0.88
N GLU A 127 8.17 -19.75 1.87
CA GLU A 127 7.56 -19.92 3.20
C GLU A 127 7.25 -18.56 3.85
N HIS A 128 8.16 -17.59 3.70
CA HIS A 128 7.93 -16.23 4.18
C HIS A 128 6.76 -15.54 3.46
N LEU A 129 6.60 -15.71 2.15
CA LEU A 129 5.43 -15.19 1.42
C LEU A 129 4.13 -15.84 1.91
N GLU A 130 4.09 -17.16 2.07
CA GLU A 130 2.93 -17.87 2.59
C GLU A 130 2.54 -17.35 3.97
N LYS A 131 3.52 -17.12 4.85
CA LYS A 131 3.31 -16.52 6.17
C LYS A 131 2.67 -15.13 6.05
N LEU A 132 3.18 -14.25 5.19
CA LEU A 132 2.60 -12.92 5.00
C LEU A 132 1.19 -12.97 4.40
N PHE A 133 0.94 -13.86 3.44
CA PHE A 133 -0.39 -14.03 2.86
C PHE A 133 -1.40 -14.56 3.88
N SER A 134 -0.98 -15.48 4.76
CA SER A 134 -1.80 -15.92 5.88
C SER A 134 -2.09 -14.78 6.87
N LEU A 135 -1.09 -13.99 7.23
CA LEU A 135 -1.24 -12.89 8.18
C LEU A 135 -2.13 -11.77 7.65
N PHE A 136 -2.05 -11.42 6.36
CA PHE A 136 -2.73 -10.25 5.79
C PHE A 136 -3.83 -10.58 4.77
N GLY A 137 -4.14 -11.86 4.54
CA GLY A 137 -5.08 -12.31 3.51
C GLY A 137 -6.55 -11.92 3.72
N GLU A 138 -6.89 -11.32 4.86
CA GLU A 138 -8.19 -10.67 5.08
C GLU A 138 -8.35 -9.35 4.30
N PHE A 139 -7.25 -8.79 3.78
CA PHE A 139 -7.23 -7.59 2.94
C PHE A 139 -6.88 -7.95 1.48
N PRO A 140 -7.22 -7.10 0.50
CA PRO A 140 -6.68 -7.24 -0.83
C PRO A 140 -5.16 -7.02 -0.82
N LEU A 141 -4.42 -7.93 -1.45
CA LEU A 141 -2.95 -7.91 -1.47
C LEU A 141 -2.42 -7.74 -2.89
N ALA A 142 -1.33 -6.98 -3.03
CA ALA A 142 -0.52 -6.92 -4.24
C ALA A 142 0.93 -7.21 -3.87
N LEU A 143 1.61 -8.10 -4.62
CA LEU A 143 3.01 -8.46 -4.41
C LEU A 143 3.88 -7.88 -5.52
N GLU A 144 4.94 -7.17 -5.14
CA GLU A 144 6.00 -6.70 -6.03
C GLU A 144 7.33 -7.38 -5.64
N VAL A 145 7.86 -8.19 -6.55
CA VAL A 145 9.18 -8.82 -6.45
C VAL A 145 10.05 -8.39 -7.62
N ARG A 146 11.34 -8.12 -7.36
CA ARG A 146 12.24 -7.49 -8.34
C ARG A 146 13.33 -8.44 -8.86
N HIS A 147 13.42 -9.64 -8.29
CA HIS A 147 14.42 -10.63 -8.67
C HIS A 147 13.84 -11.55 -9.75
N SER A 148 14.56 -11.73 -10.87
CA SER A 148 14.06 -12.49 -12.03
C SER A 148 13.83 -13.97 -11.76
N SER A 149 14.38 -14.54 -10.68
CA SER A 149 14.11 -15.94 -10.32
C SER A 149 12.66 -16.21 -9.89
N TRP A 150 11.83 -15.19 -9.73
CA TRP A 150 10.39 -15.33 -9.51
C TRP A 150 9.58 -15.45 -10.82
N ASP A 151 10.16 -15.13 -11.97
CA ASP A 151 9.46 -15.19 -13.27
C ASP A 151 9.31 -16.63 -13.76
N LEU A 152 8.44 -17.37 -13.08
CA LEU A 152 8.15 -18.77 -13.30
C LEU A 152 6.62 -18.99 -13.32
N PRO A 153 6.07 -19.82 -14.22
CA PRO A 153 4.65 -20.12 -14.26
C PRO A 153 4.05 -20.56 -12.92
N GLU A 154 4.81 -21.33 -12.14
CA GLU A 154 4.43 -21.85 -10.82
C GLU A 154 4.21 -20.73 -9.82
N PHE A 155 5.04 -19.68 -9.85
CA PHE A 155 4.89 -18.52 -8.98
C PHE A 155 3.58 -17.77 -9.26
N TYR A 156 3.21 -17.60 -10.53
CA TYR A 156 1.94 -16.96 -10.87
C TYR A 156 0.72 -17.80 -10.48
N ASN A 157 0.84 -19.13 -10.48
CA ASN A 157 -0.21 -20.01 -9.98
C ASN A 157 -0.34 -19.92 -8.45
N PHE A 158 0.79 -19.90 -7.74
CA PHE A 158 0.86 -19.66 -6.30
C PHE A 158 0.15 -18.35 -5.92
N LEU A 159 0.39 -17.23 -6.63
CA LEU A 159 -0.33 -15.97 -6.35
C LEU A 159 -1.85 -16.07 -6.57
N LYS A 160 -2.31 -16.84 -7.56
CA LYS A 160 -3.75 -17.05 -7.80
C LYS A 160 -4.41 -17.81 -6.67
N GLU A 161 -3.76 -18.83 -6.11
CA GLU A 161 -4.27 -19.62 -4.99
C GLU A 161 -4.54 -18.74 -3.77
N TYR A 162 -3.62 -17.82 -3.48
CA TYR A 162 -3.76 -16.84 -2.39
C TYR A 162 -4.56 -15.59 -2.75
N ARG A 163 -5.05 -15.47 -3.99
CA ARG A 163 -5.76 -14.29 -4.52
C ARG A 163 -4.97 -12.99 -4.40
N VAL A 164 -3.65 -13.07 -4.61
CA VAL A 164 -2.72 -11.94 -4.56
C VAL A 164 -2.51 -11.40 -5.97
N ALA A 165 -2.65 -10.09 -6.15
CA ALA A 165 -2.33 -9.43 -7.41
C ALA A 165 -0.81 -9.37 -7.60
N PHE A 166 -0.34 -9.66 -8.81
CA PHE A 166 1.06 -9.41 -9.16
C PHE A 166 1.25 -7.95 -9.58
N CYS A 167 2.24 -7.29 -8.99
CA CYS A 167 2.70 -5.95 -9.34
C CYS A 167 4.08 -6.06 -9.99
N ASN A 168 4.19 -5.56 -11.21
CA ASN A 168 5.39 -5.60 -12.05
C ASN A 168 6.16 -4.28 -11.95
#